data_AF-A7MHP4-F1
#
_entry.id   AF-A7MHP4-F1
#
_cell.length_a   1.000
_cell.length_b   1.000
_cell.length_c   1.000
_cell.angle_alpha   90.00
_cell.angle_beta   90.00
_cell.angle_gamma   90.00
#
_symmetry.space_group_name_H-M   'P 1'
#
loop_
_entity.id
_entity.type
_entity.pdbx_description
1 polymer ?
#
loop_
_entity_poly.entity_id
_entity_poly.type
_entity_poly.pdbx_seq_one_letter_code
_entity_poly.pdbx_strand_id
1 'polypeptide(L)'
;MSVKLSAYVWDGCASAGIKGTKLLILARLADFSSDEGISWPSVDTIARQIGAGRSTVITAVGELERDGWLTRKERRQASAVVPTSTR
;
A
#
# COMPACT_ATOMS: atom_id res chain seq x y z
N MET A 1 -10.30 -8.75 -6.52
CA MET A 1 -9.16 -9.67 -6.55
C MET A 1 -8.68 -9.77 -7.99
N SER A 2 -7.55 -9.12 -8.32
CA SER A 2 -6.93 -9.25 -9.65
C SER A 2 -5.86 -10.33 -9.59
N VAL A 3 -6.18 -11.52 -10.11
CA VAL A 3 -5.27 -12.69 -10.09
C VAL A 3 -3.98 -12.42 -10.88
N LYS A 4 -4.04 -11.52 -11.88
CA LYS A 4 -2.89 -11.12 -12.70
C LYS A 4 -1.90 -10.27 -11.92
N LEU A 5 -2.37 -9.34 -11.08
CA LEU A 5 -1.51 -8.46 -10.30
C LEU A 5 -0.77 -9.23 -9.21
N SER A 6 -1.44 -10.20 -8.57
CA SER A 6 -0.77 -11.05 -7.57
C SER A 6 0.35 -11.88 -8.21
N ALA A 7 0.14 -12.47 -9.40
CA ALA A 7 1.20 -13.21 -10.11
C ALA A 7 2.41 -12.31 -10.45
N TYR A 8 2.15 -11.11 -10.99
CA TYR A 8 3.21 -10.13 -11.29
C TYR A 8 4.02 -9.72 -10.06
N VAL A 9 3.37 -9.56 -8.90
CA VAL A 9 4.07 -9.24 -7.66
C VAL A 9 5.01 -10.37 -7.26
N TRP A 10 4.59 -11.64 -7.34
CA TRP A 10 5.43 -12.77 -6.97
C TRP A 10 6.67 -12.90 -7.88
N ASP A 11 6.48 -12.83 -9.20
CA ASP A 11 7.59 -12.90 -10.16
C ASP A 11 8.53 -11.69 -10.06
N GLY A 12 7.98 -10.49 -9.93
CA GLY A 12 8.75 -9.26 -9.75
C GLY A 12 9.56 -9.27 -8.45
N CYS A 13 8.95 -9.71 -7.35
CA CYS A 13 9.64 -9.80 -6.07
C CYS A 13 10.74 -10.86 -6.08
N ALA A 14 10.50 -12.02 -6.69
CA ALA A 14 11.51 -13.08 -6.83
C ALA A 14 12.73 -12.57 -7.61
N SER A 15 12.48 -11.87 -8.72
CA SER A 15 13.53 -11.30 -9.58
C SER A 15 14.32 -10.18 -8.92
N ALA A 16 13.66 -9.37 -8.08
CA ALA A 16 14.28 -8.25 -7.37
C ALA A 16 14.86 -8.62 -5.99
N GLY A 17 14.74 -9.88 -5.57
CA GLY A 17 15.19 -10.33 -4.25
C GLY A 17 14.38 -9.77 -3.08
N ILE A 18 13.16 -9.30 -3.32
CA ILE A 18 12.26 -8.79 -2.26
C ILE A 18 11.73 -9.97 -1.44
N LYS A 19 11.87 -9.88 -0.12
CA LYS A 19 11.52 -10.93 0.84
C LYS A 19 10.86 -10.36 2.09
N GLY A 20 10.30 -11.25 2.92
CA GLY A 20 9.78 -10.91 4.24
C GLY A 20 8.63 -9.90 4.19
N THR A 21 8.65 -8.92 5.09
CA THR A 21 7.56 -7.95 5.26
C THR A 21 7.26 -7.16 3.98
N LYS A 22 8.28 -6.80 3.19
CA LYS A 22 8.10 -6.05 1.94
C LYS A 22 7.29 -6.84 0.90
N LEU A 23 7.60 -8.13 0.76
CA LEU A 23 6.84 -9.05 -0.10
C LEU A 23 5.39 -9.18 0.37
N LEU A 24 5.16 -9.35 1.68
CA LEU A 24 3.82 -9.46 2.24
C LEU A 24 2.99 -8.19 2.01
N ILE A 25 3.60 -7.02 2.11
CA ILE A 25 2.94 -5.74 1.82
C ILE A 25 2.53 -5.66 0.35
N LEU A 26 3.43 -5.97 -0.58
CA LEU A 26 3.13 -5.94 -2.02
C LEU A 26 2.04 -6.95 -2.40
N ALA A 27 2.14 -8.17 -1.89
CA ALA A 27 1.13 -9.21 -2.13
C ALA A 27 -0.24 -8.76 -1.62
N ARG A 28 -0.28 -8.15 -0.43
CA ARG A 28 -1.53 -7.66 0.15
C ARG A 28 -2.12 -6.48 -0.62
N LEU A 29 -1.27 -5.57 -1.11
CA LEU A 29 -1.71 -4.48 -1.95
C LEU A 29 -2.31 -4.98 -3.27
N ALA A 30 -1.72 -6.02 -3.87
CA ALA A 30 -2.24 -6.66 -5.08
C ALA A 30 -3.61 -7.33 -4.86
N ASP A 31 -3.83 -8.01 -3.74
CA ASP A 31 -5.14 -8.60 -3.43
C ASP A 31 -6.27 -7.57 -3.37
N PHE A 32 -5.97 -6.40 -2.83
CA PHE A 32 -6.90 -5.27 -2.67
C PHE A 32 -6.90 -4.28 -3.82
N SER A 33 -6.06 -4.50 -4.83
CA SER A 33 -6.00 -3.61 -5.98
C SER A 33 -7.26 -3.77 -6.84
N SER A 34 -7.77 -2.63 -7.30
CA SER A 34 -8.73 -2.59 -8.41
C SER A 34 -8.03 -2.97 -9.72
N ASP A 35 -8.79 -3.21 -10.79
CA ASP A 35 -8.22 -3.54 -12.11
C ASP A 35 -7.27 -2.45 -12.64
N GLU A 36 -7.45 -1.21 -12.16
CA GLU A 36 -6.57 -0.05 -12.42
C GLU A 36 -5.27 -0.04 -11.59
N GLY A 37 -5.01 -1.07 -10.78
CA GLY A 37 -3.81 -1.16 -9.94
C GLY A 37 -3.82 -0.29 -8.69
N ILE A 38 -4.95 0.35 -8.36
CA ILE A 38 -5.08 1.21 -7.18
C ILE A 38 -5.59 0.41 -5.99
N SER A 39 -4.90 0.54 -4.84
CA SER A 39 -5.23 -0.14 -3.59
C SER A 39 -5.43 0.89 -2.47
N TRP A 40 -6.45 0.69 -1.62
CA TRP A 40 -6.85 1.64 -0.57
C TRP A 40 -6.66 1.18 0.90
N PRO A 41 -5.84 0.17 1.24
CA PRO A 41 -5.71 -0.24 2.63
C PRO A 41 -4.94 0.81 3.44
N SER A 42 -5.40 1.06 4.67
CA SER A 42 -4.63 1.85 5.62
C SER A 42 -3.39 1.08 6.09
N VAL A 43 -2.37 1.81 6.56
CA VAL A 43 -1.17 1.22 7.17
C VAL A 43 -1.55 0.28 8.31
N ASP A 44 -2.51 0.68 9.16
CA ASP A 44 -3.01 -0.12 10.28
C ASP A 44 -3.72 -1.40 9.81
N THR A 45 -4.45 -1.36 8.69
CA THR A 45 -5.04 -2.55 8.08
C THR A 45 -3.97 -3.54 7.61
N ILE A 46 -2.92 -3.05 6.94
CA ILE A 46 -1.81 -3.87 6.48
C ILE A 46 -1.09 -4.49 7.67
N ALA A 47 -0.73 -3.69 8.68
CA ALA A 47 -0.06 -4.12 9.90
C ALA A 47 -0.81 -5.27 10.59
N ARG A 48 -2.12 -5.11 10.77
CA ARG A 48 -2.98 -6.14 11.37
C ARG A 48 -3.02 -7.43 10.55
N GLN A 49 -3.05 -7.35 9.24
CA GLN A 49 -3.18 -8.52 8.37
C GLN A 49 -1.89 -9.31 8.24
N ILE A 50 -0.74 -8.63 8.19
CA ILE A 50 0.57 -9.29 8.07
C ILE A 50 1.20 -9.60 9.43
N GLY A 51 0.58 -9.16 10.54
CA GLY A 51 1.08 -9.37 11.89
C GLY A 51 2.35 -8.57 12.23
N ALA A 52 2.59 -7.45 11.52
CA ALA A 52 3.77 -6.61 11.74
C ALA A 52 3.43 -5.34 12.52
N GLY A 53 4.43 -4.79 13.22
CA GLY A 53 4.31 -3.50 13.87
C GLY A 53 4.05 -2.38 12.86
N ARG A 54 3.24 -1.38 13.23
CA ARG A 54 2.93 -0.23 12.38
C ARG A 54 4.18 0.50 11.88
N SER A 55 5.18 0.68 12.75
CA SER A 55 6.48 1.27 12.39
C SER A 55 7.20 0.45 11.32
N THR A 56 7.22 -0.88 11.44
CA THR A 56 7.80 -1.78 10.43
C THR A 56 7.10 -1.63 9.09
N VAL A 57 5.78 -1.52 9.07
CA VAL A 57 5.02 -1.31 7.82
C VAL A 57 5.37 0.03 7.19
N ILE A 58 5.42 1.11 7.97
CA ILE A 58 5.76 2.45 7.46
C ILE A 58 7.16 2.46 6.86
N THR A 59 8.15 1.91 7.57
CA THR A 59 9.53 1.80 7.09
C THR A 59 9.60 0.99 5.81
N ALA A 60 8.98 -0.19 5.78
CA ALA A 60 8.99 -1.06 4.61
C ALA A 60 8.29 -0.44 3.40
N VAL A 61 7.18 0.29 3.60
CA VAL A 61 6.52 1.05 2.53
C VAL A 61 7.43 2.16 2.01
N GLY A 62 8.09 2.92 2.89
CA GLY A 62 9.03 3.97 2.45
C GLY A 62 10.23 3.44 1.67
N GLU A 63 10.74 2.26 2.05
CA GLU A 63 11.78 1.56 1.27
C GLU A 63 11.25 1.15 -0.11
N LEU A 64 10.06 0.54 -0.18
CA LEU A 64 9.43 0.15 -1.43
C LEU A 64 9.14 1.36 -2.35
N GLU A 65 8.78 2.51 -1.79
CA GLU A 65 8.61 3.75 -2.55
C GLU A 65 9.93 4.28 -3.10
N ARG A 66 10.99 4.29 -2.26
CA ARG A 66 12.35 4.65 -2.70
C ARG A 66 12.87 3.75 -3.80
N ASP A 67 12.59 2.46 -3.71
CA ASP A 67 13.02 1.44 -4.66
C ASP A 67 12.11 1.40 -5.91
N GLY A 68 11.07 2.26 -5.97
CA GLY A 68 10.20 2.42 -7.13
C GLY A 68 9.10 1.37 -7.29
N TRP A 69 8.86 0.54 -6.27
CA TRP A 69 7.84 -0.52 -6.29
C TRP A 69 6.43 0.00 -6.02
N LEU A 70 6.33 1.10 -5.28
CA LEU A 70 5.06 1.69 -4.87
C LEU A 70 5.08 3.20 -5.07
N THR A 71 3.89 3.77 -5.22
CA THR A 71 3.70 5.21 -5.10
C THR A 71 2.48 5.44 -4.24
N ARG A 72 2.66 6.14 -3.12
CA ARG A 72 1.55 6.53 -2.27
C ARG A 72 0.96 7.83 -2.78
N LYS A 73 -0.33 7.78 -3.14
CA LYS A 73 -1.14 8.99 -3.22
C LYS A 73 -1.71 9.23 -1.83
N GLU A 74 -1.23 10.28 -1.15
CA GLU A 74 -1.91 10.73 0.05
C GLU A 74 -3.32 11.17 -0.39
N ARG A 75 -4.34 10.48 0.13
CA ARG A 75 -5.71 10.96 0.01
C ARG A 75 -5.74 12.22 0.86
N ARG A 76 -5.45 13.37 0.24
CA ARG A 76 -5.71 14.67 0.83
C ARG A 76 -7.19 14.62 1.17
N GLN A 77 -7.52 14.39 2.44
CA GLN A 77 -8.83 14.78 2.93
C GLN A 77 -8.84 16.28 2.70
N ALA A 78 -9.45 16.72 1.61
CA ALA A 78 -10.12 17.99 1.64
C ALA A 78 -11.16 17.81 2.75
N SER A 79 -10.76 18.10 3.99
CA SER A 79 -11.70 18.54 4.99
C SER A 79 -12.44 19.66 4.30
N ALA A 80 -13.69 19.41 3.93
CA ALA A 80 -14.62 20.48 3.66
C ALA A 80 -14.70 21.25 4.98
N VAL A 81 -13.82 22.24 5.15
CA VAL A 81 -14.15 23.39 5.98
C VAL A 81 -15.19 24.12 5.15
N VAL A 82 -16.44 23.73 5.31
CA VAL A 82 -17.56 24.61 5.04
C VAL A 82 -17.35 25.79 6.01
N PRO A 83 -17.22 27.04 5.54
CA PRO A 83 -17.22 28.18 6.44
C PRO A 83 -18.61 28.25 7.07
N THR A 84 -18.73 27.79 8.31
CA THR A 84 -19.90 28.06 9.13
C THR A 84 -19.84 29.53 9.55
N SER A 85 -20.82 30.30 9.07
CA SER A 85 -21.24 31.63 9.55
C SER A 85 -20.31 32.82 9.24
N THR A 86 -20.82 33.81 8.49
CA THR A 86 -21.45 35.03 9.06
C THR A 86 -21.54 36.12 7.97
N ARG A 87 -22.74 36.31 7.41
CA ARG A 87 -23.41 37.60 7.24
C ARG A 87 -24.83 37.40 6.76
#